data_AF-A0A7C5PNF0-F1
#
_entry.id   AF-A0A7C5PNF0-F1
#
_cell.length_a   1.000
_cell.length_b   1.000
_cell.length_c   1.000
_cell.angle_alpha   90.00
_cell.angle_beta   90.00
_cell.angle_gamma   90.00
#
_symmetry.space_group_name_H-M   'P 1'
#
loop_
_entity.id
_entity.type
_entity.pdbx_description
1 polymer ?
#
loop_
_entity_poly.entity_id
_entity_poly.type
_entity_poly.pdbx_seq_one_letter_code
_entity_poly.pdbx_strand_id
1 'polypeptide(L)' 'MPRNYKSTEQYLKPDPRFNMMLATKIINKIMWKGKKATAQKIFYDAVDIVAKKVGAEPEEVIT' A
#
# COMPACT_ATOMS: atom_id res chain seq x y z
N MET A 1 -7.24 4.07 26.12
CA MET A 1 -8.30 3.87 25.10
C MET A 1 -9.14 5.14 25.02
N PRO A 2 -9.44 5.66 23.83
CA PRO A 2 -10.14 6.94 23.70
C PRO A 2 -11.64 6.79 23.95
N ARG A 3 -12.19 7.72 24.74
CA ARG A 3 -13.62 7.81 25.10
C ARG A 3 -14.49 8.38 23.96
N ASN A 4 -13.87 9.04 22.98
CA ASN A 4 -14.44 9.46 21.70
C ASN A 4 -13.42 9.15 20.60
N TYR A 5 -13.74 8.27 19.66
CA TYR A 5 -12.86 7.92 18.54
C TYR A 5 -13.00 8.95 17.42
N LYS A 6 -11.89 9.60 17.04
CA LYS A 6 -11.77 10.32 15.78
C LYS A 6 -10.92 9.47 14.84
N SER A 7 -11.41 9.26 13.63
CA SER A 7 -10.72 8.45 12.62
C SER A 7 -9.39 9.09 12.23
N THR A 8 -8.32 8.28 12.24
CA THR A 8 -6.98 8.66 11.78
C THR A 8 -6.86 8.55 10.25
N GLU A 9 -7.93 8.19 9.54
CA GLU A 9 -7.93 8.01 8.09
C GLU A 9 -7.52 9.28 7.33
N GLN A 10 -7.78 10.46 7.88
CA GLN A 10 -7.42 11.75 7.25
C GLN A 10 -5.91 11.95 7.09
N TYR A 11 -5.08 11.23 7.85
CA TYR A 11 -3.63 11.37 7.80
C TYR A 11 -2.97 10.43 6.77
N LEU A 12 -3.74 9.53 6.15
CA LEU A 12 -3.23 8.66 5.09
C LEU A 12 -3.08 9.45 3.79
N LYS A 13 -1.83 9.64 3.36
CA LYS A 13 -1.53 10.14 2.01
C LYS A 13 -1.59 8.98 1.01
N PRO A 14 -2.11 9.20 -0.21
CA PRO A 14 -2.07 8.20 -1.27
C PRO A 14 -0.64 7.89 -1.69
N ASP A 15 -0.45 6.71 -2.28
CA ASP A 15 0.88 6.19 -2.60
C ASP A 15 1.52 7.00 -3.75
N PRO A 16 2.83 7.30 -3.73
CA PRO A 16 3.46 8.18 -4.72
C PRO A 16 3.42 7.66 -6.16
N ARG A 17 3.31 6.34 -6.34
CA ARG A 17 3.43 5.70 -7.65
C ARG A 17 2.09 5.39 -8.31
N PHE A 18 1.12 4.95 -7.53
CA PHE A 18 -0.21 4.55 -8.01
C PHE A 18 -1.31 5.54 -7.62
N ASN A 19 -0.99 6.57 -6.81
CA ASN A 19 -1.94 7.54 -6.25
C ASN A 19 -3.20 6.92 -5.62
N MET A 20 -3.13 5.64 -5.24
CA MET A 20 -4.22 4.86 -4.68
C MET A 20 -4.09 4.77 -3.16
N MET A 21 -5.21 4.94 -2.46
CA MET A 21 -5.27 4.80 -1.00
C MET A 21 -5.14 3.33 -0.55
N LEU A 22 -5.56 2.38 -1.39
CA LEU A 22 -5.47 0.95 -1.16
C LEU A 22 -4.02 0.47 -1.08
N ALA A 23 -3.18 0.88 -2.03
CA ALA A 23 -1.75 0.56 -2.03
C ALA A 23 -1.08 1.01 -0.72
N THR A 24 -1.34 2.24 -0.26
CA THR A 24 -0.76 2.73 1.00
C THR A 24 -1.26 1.95 2.22
N LYS A 25 -2.54 1.55 2.26
CA LYS A 25 -3.06 0.70 3.34
C LYS A 25 -2.36 -0.66 3.37
N ILE A 26 -2.09 -1.27 2.21
CA ILE A 26 -1.37 -2.55 2.11
C ILE A 26 0.08 -2.40 2.55
N ILE A 27 0.79 -1.38 2.05
CA ILE A 27 2.18 -1.08 2.44
C ILE A 27 2.29 -0.88 3.95
N ASN A 28 1.36 -0.13 4.57
CA ASN A 28 1.36 0.09 6.02
C ASN A 28 1.11 -1.20 6.82
N LYS A 29 0.33 -2.16 6.28
CA LYS A 29 0.12 -3.48 6.92
C LYS A 29 1.31 -4.42 6.77
N ILE A 30 2.04 -4.34 5.65
CA ILE A 30 3.26 -5.13 5.41
C ILE A 30 4.46 -4.52 6.13
N MET A 31 4.40 -3.26 6.53
CA MET A 31 5.51 -2.56 7.18
C MET A 31 5.77 -3.08 8.61
N TRP A 32 6.91 -3.75 8.80
CA TRP A 32 7.40 -4.15 10.11
C TRP A 32 8.40 -3.14 10.68
N LYS A 33 8.27 -2.83 11.99
CA LYS A 33 9.16 -1.91 12.73
C LYS A 33 9.32 -0.52 12.10
N GLY A 34 8.28 0.00 11.42
CA GLY A 34 8.31 1.33 10.80
C GLY A 34 9.21 1.44 9.55
N LYS A 35 9.68 0.32 9.00
CA LYS A 35 10.55 0.29 7.81
C LYS A 35 9.78 0.51 6.51
N LYS A 36 9.34 1.75 6.27
CA LYS A 36 8.49 2.09 5.12
C LYS A 36 9.17 1.86 3.77
N ALA A 37 10.45 2.24 3.65
CA ALA A 37 11.21 2.07 2.41
C ALA A 37 11.35 0.59 2.01
N THR A 38 11.59 -0.30 2.98
CA THR A 38 11.68 -1.74 2.74
C THR A 38 10.32 -2.34 2.35
N ALA A 39 9.25 -1.93 3.02
CA ALA A 39 7.89 -2.38 2.71
C ALA A 39 7.45 -1.95 1.31
N GLN A 40 7.76 -0.71 0.92
CA GLN A 40 7.50 -0.21 -0.44
C GLN A 40 8.22 -1.03 -1.51
N LYS A 41 9.51 -1.33 -1.28
CA LYS A 41 10.30 -2.14 -2.21
C LYS A 41 9.68 -3.53 -2.42
N ILE A 42 9.38 -4.23 -1.32
CA ILE A 42 8.76 -5.56 -1.37
C ILE A 42 7.41 -5.51 -2.10
N PHE A 43 6.60 -4.49 -1.83
CA PHE A 43 5.29 -4.34 -2.48
C PHE A 43 5.43 -4.13 -3.99
N TYR A 44 6.30 -3.22 -4.44
CA TYR A 44 6.51 -3.00 -5.88
C TYR A 44 7.12 -4.21 -6.59
N ASP A 45 8.05 -4.92 -5.94
CA ASP A 45 8.63 -6.15 -6.46
C ASP A 45 7.54 -7.24 -6.63
N ALA A 46 6.64 -7.37 -5.64
CA ALA A 46 5.52 -8.31 -5.71
C ALA A 46 4.54 -7.96 -6.84
N VAL A 47 4.22 -6.67 -7.01
CA VAL A 47 3.34 -6.19 -8.09
C VAL A 47 3.96 -6.47 -9.47
N ASP A 48 5.27 -6.27 -9.65
CA ASP A 48 5.97 -6.60 -10.91
C ASP A 48 5.91 -8.11 -11.22
N ILE A 49 6.08 -8.97 -10.21
CA ILE A 49 5.95 -10.43 -10.38
C ILE A 49 4.54 -10.82 -10.79
N VAL A 50 3.50 -10.21 -10.20
CA VAL A 50 2.11 -10.50 -10.54
C VAL A 50 1.76 -9.97 -11.93
N ALA A 51 2.19 -8.76 -12.27
CA ALA A 51 2.01 -8.18 -13.61
C ALA A 51 2.61 -9.08 -14.71
N LYS A 52 3.81 -9.64 -14.47
CA LYS A 52 4.45 -10.61 -15.39
C LYS A 52 3.68 -11.92 -15.56
N LYS A 53 2.94 -12.36 -14.53
CA LYS A 53 2.18 -13.62 -14.57
C LYS A 53 0.78 -13.47 -15.15
N VAL A 54 0.13 -12.35 -14.87
CA VAL A 54 -1.27 -12.10 -15.27
C VAL A 54 -1.35 -11.38 -16.61
N GLY A 55 -0.28 -10.67 -17.03
CA GLY A 55 -0.27 -9.88 -18.26
C GLY A 55 -1.21 -8.66 -18.19
N ALA A 56 -1.68 -8.31 -17.00
CA ALA A 56 -2.59 -7.20 -16.74
C ALA A 56 -1.85 -6.02 -16.09
N GLU A 57 -2.36 -4.82 -16.31
CA GLU A 57 -1.81 -3.59 -15.78
C GLU A 57 -1.85 -3.60 -14.24
N PRO A 58 -0.81 -3.09 -13.55
CA PRO A 58 -0.71 -3.11 -12.09
C PRO A 58 -1.85 -2.38 -11.36
N GLU A 59 -2.60 -1.52 -12.06
CA GLU A 59 -3.80 -0.86 -11.53
C GLU A 59 -4.98 -1.82 -11.39
N GLU A 60 -5.17 -2.79 -12.31
CA GLU A 60 -6.23 -3.80 -12.22
C GLU A 60 -5.97 -4.82 -11.10
N VAL A 61 -4.69 -5.09 -10.80
CA VAL A 61 -4.27 -6.04 -9.76
C VAL A 61 -4.60 -5.53 -8.35
N ILE A 62 -4.75 -4.22 -8.17
CA ILE A 62 -4.94 -3.57 -6.86
C ILE A 62 -6.43 -3.22 -6.61
N THR A 63 -7.30 -3.30 -7.63
CA THR A 63 -8.78 -3.21 -7.51
C THR A 63 -9.39 -4.47 -6.89
#